data_AF-A0A5C5RGF3-F1
#
_entry.id   AF-A0A5C5RGF3-F1
#
_cell.length_a   1.000
_cell.length_b   1.000
_cell.length_c   1.000
_cell.angle_alpha   90.00
_cell.angle_beta   90.00
_cell.angle_gamma   90.00
#
_symmetry.space_group_name_H-M   'P 1'
#
loop_
_entity.id
_entity.type
_entity.pdbx_description
1 polymer ?
#
loop_
_entity_poly.entity_id
_entity_poly.type
_entity_poly.pdbx_seq_one_letter_code
_entity_poly.pdbx_strand_id
1 'polypeptide(L)'
;FFWLVHYLYGEVVLLRAWLIEANTYGIPTPNWVLNLPYGDQINTYWMTYLGTPSGIHDFFAEIGLAKLGYLATVTRSVTKSFSALGFTILFMMIILFFCYKDGRRFSRQLDKVGERVFPGRWKRISRIVPTLVSSTVSGMVIIAIGEGIVFGIVYYFVGAPMPVTLGIITGIFALIPGGAPLSMTMSSLYSAGTGEYTHGI
;
A
#
# COMPACT_ATOMS: atom_id res chain seq x y z
N PHE A 1 -16.09 -13.43 -13.69
CA PHE A 1 -14.73 -12.99 -14.10
C PHE A 1 -14.78 -11.98 -15.25
N PHE A 2 -15.28 -12.33 -16.44
CA PHE A 2 -15.38 -11.40 -17.60
C PHE A 2 -16.17 -10.10 -17.33
N TRP A 3 -17.28 -10.19 -16.60
CA TRP A 3 -18.09 -9.01 -16.25
C TRP A 3 -17.35 -8.00 -15.34
N LEU A 4 -16.52 -8.51 -14.41
CA LEU A 4 -15.76 -7.72 -13.46
C LEU A 4 -14.62 -6.95 -14.18
N VAL A 5 -13.97 -7.61 -15.15
CA VAL A 5 -12.94 -6.99 -16.01
C VAL A 5 -13.55 -5.91 -16.91
N HIS A 6 -14.74 -6.15 -17.47
CA HIS A 6 -15.44 -5.16 -18.28
C HIS A 6 -15.86 -3.94 -17.47
N TYR A 7 -16.35 -4.14 -16.24
CA TYR A 7 -16.74 -3.06 -15.33
C TYR A 7 -15.53 -2.23 -14.87
N LEU A 8 -14.42 -2.90 -14.50
CA LEU A 8 -13.14 -2.26 -14.21
C LEU A 8 -12.64 -1.39 -15.36
N TYR A 9 -12.74 -1.88 -16.60
CA TYR A 9 -12.34 -1.11 -17.76
C TYR A 9 -13.16 0.17 -17.90
N GLY A 10 -14.47 0.09 -17.67
CA GLY A 10 -15.35 1.27 -17.63
C GLY A 10 -14.96 2.28 -16.55
N GLU A 11 -14.69 1.81 -15.32
CA GLU A 11 -14.27 2.67 -14.21
C GLU A 11 -12.90 3.33 -14.45
N VAL A 12 -11.94 2.64 -15.07
CA VAL A 12 -10.64 3.21 -15.42
C VAL A 12 -10.77 4.32 -16.48
N VAL A 13 -11.68 4.15 -17.44
CA VAL A 13 -11.98 5.19 -18.44
C VAL A 13 -12.64 6.40 -17.78
N LEU A 14 -13.55 6.18 -16.82
CA LEU A 14 -14.17 7.24 -16.02
C LEU A 14 -13.14 7.99 -15.17
N LEU A 15 -12.20 7.28 -14.54
CA LEU A 15 -11.11 7.88 -13.78
C LEU A 15 -10.25 8.79 -14.66
N ARG A 16 -9.90 8.33 -15.87
CA ARG A 16 -9.14 9.13 -16.83
C ARG A 16 -9.91 10.37 -17.26
N ALA A 17 -11.20 10.24 -17.55
CA ALA A 17 -12.05 11.36 -17.95
C ALA A 17 -12.15 12.40 -16.83
N TRP A 18 -12.39 11.97 -15.60
CA TRP A 18 -12.41 12.83 -14.41
C TRP A 18 -11.07 13.54 -14.19
N LEU A 19 -9.94 12.84 -14.38
CA LEU A 19 -8.61 13.43 -14.24
C LEU A 19 -8.35 14.54 -15.27
N ILE A 20 -8.79 14.32 -16.51
CA ILE A 20 -8.67 15.30 -17.60
C ILE A 20 -9.59 16.49 -17.34
N GLU A 21 -10.82 16.25 -16.88
CA GLU A 21 -11.77 17.30 -16.51
C GLU A 21 -11.25 18.14 -15.35
N ALA A 22 -10.68 17.49 -14.34
CA ALA A 22 -10.01 18.15 -13.22
C ALA A 22 -8.88 19.05 -13.68
N ASN A 23 -8.05 18.54 -14.59
CA ASN A 23 -6.92 19.29 -15.13
C ASN A 23 -7.36 20.46 -16.05
N THR A 24 -8.51 20.33 -16.71
CA THR A 24 -8.98 21.29 -17.72
C THR A 24 -9.79 22.42 -17.11
N TYR A 25 -10.64 22.12 -16.11
CA TYR A 25 -11.60 23.07 -15.56
C TYR A 25 -11.33 23.45 -14.10
N GLY A 26 -10.53 22.67 -13.38
CA GLY A 26 -10.38 22.79 -11.93
C GLY A 26 -11.61 22.24 -11.20
N ILE A 27 -11.39 21.55 -10.07
CA ILE A 27 -12.46 20.97 -9.25
C ILE A 27 -12.54 21.77 -7.95
N PRO A 28 -13.71 22.38 -7.65
CA PRO A 28 -13.90 23.05 -6.37
C PRO A 28 -13.81 22.04 -5.23
N THR A 29 -13.30 22.48 -4.08
CA THR A 29 -13.15 21.60 -2.92
C THR A 29 -14.49 21.01 -2.50
N PRO A 30 -14.62 19.67 -2.44
CA PRO A 30 -15.86 19.05 -2.00
C PRO A 30 -16.19 19.43 -0.56
N ASN A 31 -17.47 19.67 -0.26
CA ASN A 31 -17.92 20.09 1.06
C ASN A 31 -17.52 19.14 2.20
N TRP A 32 -17.37 17.84 1.92
CA TRP A 32 -16.91 16.87 2.92
C TRP A 32 -15.47 17.10 3.37
N VAL A 33 -14.61 17.66 2.51
CA VAL A 33 -13.21 17.98 2.82
C VAL A 33 -13.14 19.13 3.82
N LEU A 34 -14.04 20.11 3.69
CA LEU A 34 -14.13 21.26 4.60
C LEU A 34 -14.52 20.85 6.02
N ASN A 35 -15.21 19.73 6.19
CA ASN A 35 -15.67 19.23 7.49
C ASN A 35 -14.60 18.46 8.28
N LEU A 36 -13.39 18.27 7.72
CA LEU A 36 -12.30 17.61 8.43
C LEU A 36 -11.62 18.56 9.44
N PRO A 37 -11.01 18.04 10.52
CA PRO A 37 -10.29 18.85 11.51
C PRO A 37 -9.12 19.70 10.96
N TYR A 38 -8.68 19.43 9.72
CA TYR A 38 -7.71 20.24 8.96
C TYR A 38 -8.29 20.74 7.62
N GLY A 39 -9.61 20.84 7.52
CA GLY A 39 -10.35 21.10 6.29
C GLY A 39 -9.95 22.39 5.58
N ASP A 40 -9.70 23.48 6.32
CA ASP A 40 -9.29 24.77 5.75
C ASP A 40 -7.86 24.72 5.15
N GLN A 41 -6.97 23.96 5.77
CA GLN A 41 -5.62 23.76 5.25
C GLN A 41 -5.66 22.91 3.98
N ILE A 42 -6.44 21.82 4.00
CA ILE A 42 -6.65 20.96 2.84
C ILE A 42 -7.33 21.74 1.71
N ASN A 43 -8.31 22.59 2.03
CA ASN A 43 -8.99 23.46 1.08
C ASN A 43 -8.03 24.43 0.40
N THR A 44 -7.12 25.04 1.16
CA THR A 44 -6.10 25.93 0.60
C THR A 44 -5.25 25.17 -0.42
N TYR A 45 -4.70 24.00 -0.05
CA TYR A 45 -3.93 23.17 -0.99
C TYR A 45 -4.77 22.67 -2.18
N TRP A 46 -6.01 22.28 -1.95
CA TRP A 46 -6.93 21.81 -2.98
C TRP A 46 -7.21 22.92 -4.00
N MET A 47 -7.51 24.14 -3.55
CA MET A 47 -7.76 25.26 -4.44
C MET A 47 -6.50 25.71 -5.18
N THR A 48 -5.32 25.59 -4.57
CA THR A 48 -4.03 25.90 -5.23
C THR A 48 -3.71 24.94 -6.37
N TYR A 49 -3.98 23.64 -6.20
CA TYR A 49 -3.50 22.59 -7.12
C TYR A 49 -4.59 21.89 -7.94
N LEU A 50 -5.75 21.64 -7.35
CA LEU A 50 -6.88 20.97 -7.98
C LEU A 50 -7.94 21.96 -8.44
N GLY A 51 -7.98 23.18 -7.89
CA GLY A 51 -8.92 24.24 -8.24
C GLY A 51 -8.50 25.12 -9.42
N THR A 52 -7.25 25.02 -9.89
CA THR A 52 -6.71 25.81 -11.02
C THR A 52 -6.58 24.95 -12.29
N PRO A 53 -6.97 25.47 -13.47
CA PRO A 53 -6.70 24.79 -14.74
C PRO A 53 -5.19 24.56 -14.92
N SER A 54 -4.78 23.33 -15.23
CA SER A 54 -3.38 22.85 -15.26
C SER A 54 -2.67 22.72 -13.90
N GLY A 55 -3.35 22.96 -12.78
CA GLY A 55 -2.76 22.88 -11.43
C GLY A 55 -2.26 21.49 -11.04
N ILE A 56 -2.71 20.42 -11.71
CA ILE A 56 -2.19 19.06 -11.51
C ILE A 56 -0.73 18.98 -12.02
N HIS A 57 -0.40 19.64 -13.13
CA HIS A 57 0.98 19.73 -13.59
C HIS A 57 1.83 20.54 -12.61
N ASP A 58 1.29 21.63 -12.07
CA ASP A 58 1.99 22.47 -11.09
C ASP A 58 2.15 21.75 -9.74
N PHE A 59 1.19 20.92 -9.32
CA PHE A 59 1.30 20.05 -8.15
C PHE A 59 2.43 19.03 -8.29
N PHE A 60 2.47 18.32 -9.43
CA PHE A 60 3.55 17.38 -9.71
C PHE A 60 4.89 18.08 -9.96
N ALA A 61 4.89 19.31 -10.47
CA ALA A 61 6.08 20.13 -10.64
C ALA A 61 6.55 20.74 -9.31
N GLU A 62 5.68 21.09 -8.38
CA GLU A 62 6.05 21.68 -7.09
C GLU A 62 6.47 20.59 -6.10
N ILE A 63 5.80 19.44 -6.13
CA ILE A 63 6.24 18.21 -5.45
C ILE A 63 7.51 17.64 -6.09
N GLY A 64 7.65 17.76 -7.42
CA GLY A 64 8.76 17.19 -8.19
C GLY A 64 10.00 18.08 -8.33
N LEU A 65 9.88 19.41 -8.31
CA LEU A 65 10.96 20.36 -8.67
C LEU A 65 11.16 21.51 -7.66
N ALA A 66 10.14 21.98 -6.92
CA ALA A 66 10.30 23.15 -6.05
C ALA A 66 11.03 22.88 -4.72
N LYS A 67 11.28 21.62 -4.37
CA LYS A 67 12.01 21.27 -3.15
C LYS A 67 13.45 20.82 -3.38
N LEU A 68 14.11 21.09 -4.52
CA LEU A 68 15.48 20.61 -4.80
C LEU A 68 16.51 20.91 -3.69
N GLY A 69 16.37 22.01 -2.93
CA GLY A 69 17.28 22.36 -1.82
C GLY A 69 17.07 21.58 -0.51
N TYR A 70 15.82 21.25 -0.15
CA TYR A 70 15.49 20.48 1.07
C TYR A 70 15.32 18.98 0.77
N LEU A 71 14.92 18.65 -0.46
CA LEU A 71 14.99 17.31 -1.04
C LEU A 71 16.45 16.86 -1.14
N ALA A 72 17.47 17.68 -1.40
CA ALA A 72 18.85 17.17 -1.43
C ALA A 72 19.25 16.41 -0.14
N THR A 73 18.77 16.87 1.02
CA THR A 73 19.02 16.22 2.32
C THR A 73 18.05 15.06 2.60
N VAL A 74 16.76 15.21 2.28
CA VAL A 74 15.76 14.14 2.44
C VAL A 74 15.95 13.02 1.41
N THR A 75 16.18 13.34 0.13
CA THR A 75 16.56 12.44 -0.97
C THR A 75 17.85 11.70 -0.67
N ARG A 76 18.84 12.23 0.06
CA ARG A 76 20.03 11.42 0.39
C ARG A 76 19.72 10.29 1.38
N SER A 77 18.74 10.51 2.27
CA SER A 77 18.27 9.52 3.24
C SER A 77 17.21 8.59 2.62
N VAL A 78 16.23 9.15 1.91
CA VAL A 78 15.17 8.43 1.21
C VAL A 78 15.73 7.65 0.02
N THR A 79 16.62 8.18 -0.81
CA THR A 79 17.26 7.41 -1.91
C THR A 79 18.12 6.28 -1.38
N LYS A 80 18.78 6.42 -0.22
CA LYS A 80 19.43 5.26 0.42
C LYS A 80 18.41 4.21 0.86
N SER A 81 17.29 4.60 1.45
CA SER A 81 16.22 3.65 1.83
C SER A 81 15.47 3.06 0.62
N PHE A 82 15.22 3.84 -0.44
CA PHE A 82 14.50 3.43 -1.64
C PHE A 82 15.39 2.59 -2.56
N SER A 83 16.69 2.93 -2.69
CA SER A 83 17.65 2.04 -3.36
C SER A 83 17.83 0.76 -2.57
N ALA A 84 17.93 0.81 -1.24
CA ALA A 84 17.98 -0.38 -0.40
C ALA A 84 16.72 -1.23 -0.57
N LEU A 85 15.52 -0.65 -0.58
CA LEU A 85 14.27 -1.37 -0.83
C LEU A 85 14.23 -1.96 -2.24
N GLY A 86 14.62 -1.19 -3.26
CA GLY A 86 14.67 -1.66 -4.65
C GLY A 86 15.66 -2.80 -4.85
N PHE A 87 16.88 -2.68 -4.33
CA PHE A 87 17.86 -3.76 -4.31
C PHE A 87 17.38 -4.94 -3.48
N THR A 88 16.71 -4.73 -2.34
CA THR A 88 16.14 -5.79 -1.51
C THR A 88 15.06 -6.56 -2.26
N ILE A 89 14.14 -5.87 -2.93
CA ILE A 89 13.08 -6.47 -3.74
C ILE A 89 13.69 -7.20 -4.94
N LEU A 90 14.68 -6.62 -5.62
CA LEU A 90 15.39 -7.25 -6.73
C LEU A 90 16.11 -8.53 -6.29
N PHE A 91 16.90 -8.46 -5.22
CA PHE A 91 17.58 -9.63 -4.66
C PHE A 91 16.57 -10.66 -4.17
N MET A 92 15.49 -10.24 -3.50
CA MET A 92 14.41 -11.12 -3.09
C MET A 92 13.80 -11.83 -4.29
N MET A 93 13.48 -11.12 -5.38
CA MET A 93 12.98 -11.73 -6.62
C MET A 93 13.97 -12.71 -7.23
N ILE A 94 15.26 -12.38 -7.27
CA ILE A 94 16.30 -13.29 -7.78
C ILE A 94 16.39 -14.54 -6.90
N ILE A 95 16.43 -14.37 -5.57
CA ILE A 95 16.45 -15.49 -4.61
C ILE A 95 15.20 -16.34 -4.78
N LEU A 96 14.03 -15.71 -4.89
CA LEU A 96 12.75 -16.39 -5.09
C LEU A 96 12.75 -17.15 -6.42
N PHE A 97 13.28 -16.55 -7.49
CA PHE A 97 13.43 -17.19 -8.80
C PHE A 97 14.29 -18.44 -8.73
N PHE A 98 15.48 -18.37 -8.11
CA PHE A 98 16.34 -19.54 -7.92
C PHE A 98 15.69 -20.57 -6.99
N CYS A 99 14.99 -20.13 -5.95
CA CYS A 99 14.26 -21.00 -5.04
C CYS A 99 13.11 -21.73 -5.75
N TYR A 100 12.41 -21.08 -6.68
CA TYR A 100 11.37 -21.72 -7.51
C TYR A 100 11.96 -22.63 -8.59
N LYS A 101 13.03 -22.20 -9.26
CA LYS A 101 13.68 -22.95 -10.36
C LYS A 101 14.38 -24.23 -9.87
N ASP A 102 15.15 -24.12 -8.79
CA ASP A 102 16.03 -25.20 -8.28
C ASP A 102 15.67 -25.64 -6.85
N GLY A 103 14.47 -25.32 -6.37
CA GLY A 103 14.03 -25.53 -4.98
C GLY A 103 14.24 -26.93 -4.42
N ARG A 104 14.13 -27.98 -5.24
CA ARG A 104 14.40 -29.37 -4.80
C ARG A 104 15.86 -29.62 -4.47
N ARG A 105 16.80 -29.02 -5.21
CA ARG A 105 18.24 -29.13 -4.93
C ARG A 105 18.61 -28.30 -3.70
N PHE A 106 18.06 -27.08 -3.63
CA PHE A 106 18.27 -26.18 -2.49
C PHE A 106 17.70 -26.76 -1.19
N SER A 107 16.47 -27.28 -1.19
CA SER A 107 15.84 -27.94 -0.05
C SER A 107 16.65 -29.12 0.48
N ARG A 108 17.23 -29.96 -0.40
CA ARG A 108 18.10 -31.07 0.01
C ARG A 108 19.40 -30.61 0.67
N GLN A 109 19.97 -29.49 0.22
CA GLN A 109 21.16 -28.90 0.85
C GLN A 109 20.81 -28.29 2.20
N LEU A 110 19.67 -27.58 2.28
CA LEU A 110 19.11 -27.08 3.52
C LEU A 110 18.88 -28.20 4.53
N ASP A 111 18.41 -29.37 4.08
CA ASP A 111 18.22 -30.54 4.93
C ASP A 111 19.52 -31.08 5.53
N LYS A 112 20.60 -31.10 4.75
CA LYS A 112 21.92 -31.53 5.25
C LYS A 112 22.50 -30.55 6.26
N VAL A 113 22.36 -29.25 6.01
CA VAL A 113 22.87 -28.20 6.91
C VAL A 113 22.03 -28.16 8.19
N GLY A 114 20.70 -28.16 8.04
CA GLY A 114 19.79 -28.08 9.16
C GLY A 114 19.83 -29.30 10.08
N GLU A 115 20.07 -30.51 9.56
CA GLU A 115 20.28 -31.70 10.40
C GLU A 115 21.58 -31.62 11.20
N ARG A 116 22.61 -30.90 10.71
CA ARG A 116 23.83 -30.64 11.49
C ARG A 116 23.60 -29.62 12.61
N VAL A 117 22.73 -28.63 12.39
CA VAL A 117 22.44 -27.57 13.39
C VAL A 117 21.39 -28.03 14.41
N PHE A 118 20.37 -28.76 13.96
CA PHE A 118 19.25 -29.25 14.79
C PHE A 118 19.03 -30.77 14.59
N PRO A 119 19.92 -31.61 15.15
CA PRO A 119 19.85 -33.07 14.99
C PRO A 119 18.51 -33.64 15.47
N GLY A 120 17.91 -34.53 14.69
CA GLY A 120 16.67 -35.24 15.03
C GLY A 120 15.39 -34.39 14.99
N ARG A 121 15.50 -33.05 14.92
CA ARG A 121 14.34 -32.13 14.89
C ARG A 121 14.17 -31.43 13.55
N TRP A 122 15.25 -31.24 12.80
CA TRP A 122 15.23 -30.48 11.55
C TRP A 122 14.22 -31.01 10.53
N LYS A 123 14.19 -32.31 10.26
CA LYS A 123 13.24 -32.93 9.31
C LYS A 123 11.78 -32.61 9.60
N ARG A 124 11.42 -32.42 10.88
CA ARG A 124 10.06 -32.03 11.28
C ARG A 124 9.84 -30.55 10.98
N ILE A 125 10.79 -29.69 11.36
CA ILE A 125 10.72 -28.24 11.15
C ILE A 125 10.69 -27.91 9.65
N SER A 126 11.57 -28.49 8.83
CA SER A 126 11.68 -28.19 7.40
C SER A 126 10.43 -28.56 6.60
N ARG A 127 9.60 -29.48 7.11
CA ARG A 127 8.31 -29.84 6.52
C ARG A 127 7.14 -29.00 7.04
N ILE A 128 7.16 -28.64 8.32
CA ILE A 128 6.07 -27.88 8.94
C ILE A 128 6.14 -26.39 8.55
N VAL A 129 7.32 -25.78 8.56
CA VAL A 129 7.47 -24.34 8.31
C VAL A 129 6.90 -23.89 6.96
N PRO A 130 7.23 -24.54 5.83
CA PRO A 130 6.64 -24.15 4.54
C PRO A 130 5.12 -24.27 4.54
N THR A 131 4.58 -25.28 5.21
CA THR A 131 3.13 -25.51 5.35
C THR A 131 2.47 -24.41 6.18
N LEU A 132 3.10 -23.96 7.26
CA LEU A 132 2.59 -22.87 8.10
C LEU A 132 2.59 -21.54 7.34
N VAL A 133 3.68 -21.23 6.65
CA VAL A 133 3.80 -20.00 5.85
C VAL A 133 2.78 -19.98 4.72
N SER A 134 2.63 -21.08 3.98
CA SER A 134 1.62 -21.13 2.92
C SER A 134 0.19 -21.05 3.48
N SER A 135 -0.06 -21.59 4.68
CA SER A 135 -1.36 -21.51 5.36
C SER A 135 -1.71 -20.09 5.76
N THR A 136 -0.76 -19.34 6.34
CA THR A 136 -1.01 -17.94 6.74
C THR A 136 -1.18 -17.03 5.53
N VAL A 137 -0.37 -17.21 4.48
CA VAL A 137 -0.51 -16.46 3.22
C VAL A 137 -1.86 -16.76 2.57
N SER A 138 -2.26 -18.03 2.51
CA SER A 138 -3.57 -18.40 1.95
C SER A 138 -4.71 -17.82 2.79
N GLY A 139 -4.60 -17.83 4.11
CA GLY A 139 -5.56 -17.18 5.01
C GLY A 139 -5.67 -15.68 4.75
N MET A 140 -4.54 -15.00 4.59
CA MET A 140 -4.49 -13.56 4.30
C MET A 140 -5.15 -13.23 2.96
N VAL A 141 -4.94 -14.06 1.93
CA VAL A 141 -5.59 -13.91 0.63
C VAL A 141 -7.11 -14.04 0.75
N ILE A 142 -7.60 -15.01 1.52
CA ILE A 142 -9.04 -15.19 1.75
C ILE A 142 -9.63 -13.97 2.48
N ILE A 143 -8.97 -13.49 3.53
CA ILE A 143 -9.39 -12.29 4.27
C ILE A 143 -9.40 -11.07 3.35
N ALA A 144 -8.34 -10.84 2.59
CA ALA A 144 -8.23 -9.71 1.67
C ALA A 144 -9.33 -9.70 0.60
N ILE A 145 -9.70 -10.87 0.07
CA ILE A 145 -10.85 -11.00 -0.84
C ILE A 145 -12.14 -10.65 -0.12
N GLY A 146 -12.34 -11.16 1.10
CA GLY A 146 -13.49 -10.84 1.94
C GLY A 146 -13.62 -9.34 2.20
N GLU A 147 -12.54 -8.69 2.63
CA GLU A 147 -12.49 -7.25 2.86
C GLU A 147 -12.78 -6.45 1.59
N GLY A 148 -12.18 -6.82 0.45
CA GLY A 148 -12.44 -6.14 -0.81
C GLY A 148 -13.91 -6.22 -1.26
N ILE A 149 -14.57 -7.36 -1.03
CA ILE A 149 -16.00 -7.53 -1.30
C ILE A 149 -16.85 -6.70 -0.33
N VAL A 150 -16.59 -6.82 0.98
CA VAL A 150 -17.36 -6.12 2.03
C VAL A 150 -17.25 -4.62 1.84
N PHE A 151 -16.03 -4.08 1.68
CA PHE A 151 -15.84 -2.65 1.44
C PHE A 151 -16.35 -2.20 0.08
N GLY A 152 -16.25 -3.03 -0.97
CA GLY A 152 -16.88 -2.75 -2.27
C GLY A 152 -18.39 -2.54 -2.16
N ILE A 153 -19.08 -3.37 -1.36
CA ILE A 153 -20.51 -3.22 -1.07
C ILE A 153 -20.77 -1.94 -0.26
N VAL A 154 -19.94 -1.65 0.75
CA VAL A 154 -20.06 -0.41 1.54
C VAL A 154 -19.90 0.82 0.63
N TYR A 155 -18.90 0.85 -0.23
CA TYR A 155 -18.68 1.95 -1.18
C TYR A 155 -19.85 2.13 -2.14
N TYR A 156 -20.51 1.05 -2.53
CA TYR A 156 -21.70 1.10 -3.37
C TYR A 156 -22.86 1.81 -2.64
N PHE A 157 -23.12 1.44 -1.38
CA PHE A 157 -24.18 2.06 -0.59
C PHE A 157 -23.90 3.50 -0.18
N VAL A 158 -22.63 3.87 -0.01
CA VAL A 158 -22.21 5.25 0.31
C VAL A 158 -22.21 6.15 -0.94
N GLY A 159 -22.45 5.60 -2.13
CA GLY A 159 -22.48 6.36 -3.39
C GLY A 159 -21.10 6.81 -3.85
N ALA A 160 -20.06 6.04 -3.52
CA ALA A 160 -18.71 6.33 -3.98
C ALA A 160 -18.64 6.28 -5.53
N PRO A 161 -17.81 7.12 -6.16
CA PRO A 161 -17.75 7.22 -7.62
C PRO A 161 -17.27 5.94 -8.31
N MET A 162 -16.51 5.07 -7.61
CA MET A 162 -15.89 3.86 -8.17
C MET A 162 -15.89 2.68 -7.16
N PRO A 163 -17.05 2.14 -6.76
CA PRO A 163 -17.12 1.20 -5.63
C PRO A 163 -16.31 -0.07 -5.81
N VAL A 164 -16.26 -0.60 -7.05
CA VAL A 164 -15.58 -1.88 -7.34
C VAL A 164 -14.07 -1.67 -7.37
N THR A 165 -13.59 -0.63 -8.06
CA THR A 165 -12.17 -0.28 -8.06
C THR A 165 -11.66 0.01 -6.66
N LEU A 166 -12.42 0.77 -5.85
CA LEU A 166 -12.07 1.05 -4.46
C LEU A 166 -12.05 -0.23 -3.61
N GLY A 167 -13.02 -1.14 -3.76
CA GLY A 167 -13.01 -2.44 -3.09
C GLY A 167 -11.80 -3.30 -3.44
N ILE A 168 -11.40 -3.33 -4.72
CA ILE A 168 -10.19 -4.04 -5.17
C ILE A 168 -8.93 -3.44 -4.56
N ILE A 169 -8.83 -2.10 -4.57
CA ILE A 169 -7.72 -1.38 -3.96
C ILE A 169 -7.64 -1.74 -2.47
N THR A 170 -8.76 -1.68 -1.74
CA THR A 170 -8.83 -2.07 -0.32
C THR A 170 -8.37 -3.51 -0.10
N GLY A 171 -8.81 -4.46 -0.93
CA GLY A 171 -8.34 -5.85 -0.85
C GLY A 171 -6.84 -6.03 -1.14
N ILE A 172 -6.28 -5.26 -2.08
CA ILE A 172 -4.81 -5.27 -2.33
C ILE A 172 -4.06 -4.69 -1.12
N PHE A 173 -4.54 -3.60 -0.54
CA PHE A 173 -3.93 -3.02 0.66
C PHE A 173 -4.05 -3.95 1.87
N ALA A 174 -5.12 -4.73 1.97
CA ALA A 174 -5.29 -5.76 2.98
C ALA A 174 -4.23 -6.89 2.90
N LEU A 175 -3.65 -7.12 1.71
CA LEU A 175 -2.56 -8.08 1.51
C LEU A 175 -1.19 -7.57 1.99
N ILE A 176 -1.07 -6.30 2.42
CA ILE A 176 0.18 -5.74 2.92
C ILE A 176 0.25 -5.95 4.45
N PRO A 177 1.06 -6.91 4.94
CA PRO A 177 1.18 -7.12 6.37
C PRO A 177 2.01 -5.97 6.97
N GLY A 178 1.51 -5.35 8.04
CA GLY A 178 2.19 -4.24 8.70
C GLY A 178 1.38 -2.96 8.86
N GLY A 179 0.17 -2.89 8.28
CA GLY A 179 -0.73 -1.74 8.49
C GLY A 179 -1.03 -1.46 9.96
N ALA A 180 -1.30 -2.50 10.76
CA ALA A 180 -1.61 -2.33 12.18
C ALA A 180 -0.40 -1.85 13.02
N PRO A 181 0.82 -2.44 12.93
CA PRO A 181 2.01 -1.89 13.58
C PRO A 181 2.34 -0.45 13.16
N LEU A 182 2.16 -0.11 11.88
CA LEU A 182 2.37 1.26 11.39
C LEU A 182 1.36 2.24 11.99
N SER A 183 0.07 1.88 11.98
CA SER A 183 -0.98 2.68 12.61
C SER A 183 -0.76 2.87 14.11
N MET A 184 -0.36 1.82 14.83
CA MET A 184 0.00 1.90 16.25
C MET A 184 1.21 2.80 16.49
N THR A 185 2.25 2.69 15.67
CA THR A 185 3.44 3.55 15.76
C THR A 185 3.07 5.01 15.52
N MET A 186 2.24 5.27 14.50
CA MET A 186 1.82 6.63 14.14
C MET A 186 0.89 7.25 15.19
N SER A 187 -0.03 6.45 15.75
CA SER A 187 -0.89 6.86 16.87
C SER A 187 -0.07 7.13 18.14
N SER A 188 0.93 6.29 18.42
CA SER A 188 1.85 6.47 19.56
C SER A 188 2.68 7.74 19.42
N LEU A 189 3.19 8.03 18.22
CA LEU A 189 3.90 9.29 17.94
C LEU A 189 2.99 10.51 18.10
N TYR A 190 1.74 10.42 17.64
CA TYR A 190 0.76 11.49 17.78
C TYR A 190 0.44 11.77 19.25
N SER A 191 0.17 10.73 20.06
CA SER A 191 -0.03 10.87 21.51
C SER A 191 1.20 11.42 22.22
N ALA A 192 2.40 10.96 21.86
CA ALA A 192 3.65 11.50 22.41
C ALA A 192 3.86 12.99 22.06
N GLY A 193 3.46 13.40 20.85
CA GLY A 193 3.57 14.79 20.38
C GLY A 193 2.49 15.72 20.95
N THR A 194 1.32 15.19 21.33
CA THR A 194 0.22 15.95 21.96
C THR A 194 0.31 16.00 23.49
N GLY A 195 1.21 15.21 24.10
CA GLY A 195 1.45 15.21 25.54
C GLY A 195 0.38 14.46 26.36
N GLU A 196 -0.59 13.83 25.70
CA GLU A 196 -1.66 13.06 26.34
C GLU A 196 -1.28 11.57 26.43
N TYR A 197 -0.65 11.19 27.54
CA TYR A 197 -0.21 9.82 27.81
C TYR A 197 -1.27 8.93 28.48
N THR A 198 -2.52 9.37 28.63
CA THR A 198 -3.44 8.83 29.66
C THR A 198 -4.86 8.48 29.18
N HIS A 199 -5.02 7.83 28.03
CA HIS A 199 -6.24 7.10 27.71
C HIS A 199 -5.98 5.66 27.25
N GLY A 200 -5.14 4.95 28.01
CA GLY A 200 -4.92 3.50 27.88
C GLY A 200 -5.51 2.73 29.06
N ILE A 201 -6.83 2.54 29.05
CA ILE A 201 -7.54 1.36 29.58
C ILE A 201 -8.52 0.89 28.52
#